data_AF-A0A972W248-F1
#
_entry.id   AF-A0A972W248-F1
#
_cell.length_a   1.000
_cell.length_b   1.000
_cell.length_c   1.000
_cell.angle_alpha   90.00
_cell.angle_beta   90.00
_cell.angle_gamma   90.00
#
_symmetry.space_group_name_H-M   'P 1'
#
loop_
_entity.id
_entity.type
_entity.pdbx_description
1 polymer ?
#
loop_
_entity_poly.entity_id
_entity_poly.type
_entity_poly.pdbx_seq_one_letter_code
_entity_poly.pdbx_strand_id
1 'polypeptide(L)'
;SNTITAKTSIWSKSVTDAETNLLRCTTEAMSAILGNVDGVLIDAYDKEFKNSSDFSSRIAGNITTILREESYFGKVSNPVDGSYYIEEVSVKIAEKALELFKAIEENGGFFTSFESELIQQQIAEIRLQKLKLISQRRLAMVGINKYPNLMETINANLLSDGVFTITTKVLRPRRASLEIEAIRKTTEELVAKTGARPIVELTSYGNLNMRKARAAFAYDFIGVSGYSVLQEQSYESFEAAAETSAKSDSSVVVICSSDQDYNETAVAFVKAFRAINTDKVLLLAGAPANMDELTEAGLDGVVNMRSDVIATISGIQSKIQKTIKS
;
A
#
# COMPACT_ATOMS: atom_id res chain seq x y z
N SER A 1 -31.58 13.14 23.40
CA SER A 1 -30.24 13.73 23.59
C SER A 1 -29.49 13.59 22.28
N ASN A 2 -28.75 14.61 21.87
CA ASN A 2 -27.97 14.55 20.63
C ASN A 2 -26.56 14.05 20.97
N THR A 3 -26.44 12.76 21.29
CA THR A 3 -25.16 12.16 21.66
C THR A 3 -24.43 11.68 20.40
N ILE A 4 -23.19 12.14 20.21
CA ILE A 4 -22.30 11.74 19.11
C ILE A 4 -21.14 10.94 19.70
N THR A 5 -20.98 9.70 19.22
CA THR A 5 -19.82 8.88 19.55
C THR A 5 -18.98 8.63 18.31
N ALA A 6 -17.66 8.56 18.48
CA ALA A 6 -16.72 8.21 17.43
C ALA A 6 -16.04 6.88 17.73
N LYS A 7 -15.67 6.18 16.66
CA LYS A 7 -14.86 4.97 16.73
C LYS A 7 -13.70 5.09 15.74
N THR A 8 -12.51 4.63 16.14
CA THR A 8 -11.36 4.55 15.24
C THR A 8 -11.65 3.67 14.03
N SER A 9 -11.05 4.00 12.89
CA SER A 9 -11.43 3.45 11.59
C SER A 9 -10.82 2.07 11.38
N ILE A 10 -11.62 1.12 10.90
CA ILE A 10 -11.14 -0.19 10.41
C ILE A 10 -10.35 -0.01 9.11
N TRP A 11 -10.78 0.90 8.23
CA TRP A 11 -10.21 1.08 6.88
C TRP A 11 -8.71 1.34 6.89
N SER A 12 -8.21 2.09 7.87
CA SER A 12 -6.81 2.51 7.96
C SER A 12 -5.87 1.43 8.52
N LYS A 13 -6.41 0.35 9.13
CA LYS A 13 -5.61 -0.63 9.86
C LYS A 13 -4.94 -1.64 8.93
N SER A 14 -3.80 -2.17 9.36
CA SER A 14 -3.01 -3.16 8.62
C SER A 14 -2.45 -4.26 9.51
N VAL A 15 -2.17 -5.41 8.91
CA VAL A 15 -1.42 -6.50 9.55
C VAL A 15 0.08 -6.28 9.37
N THR A 16 0.49 -5.78 8.22
CA THR A 16 1.87 -5.34 7.96
C THR A 16 2.16 -4.07 8.73
N ASP A 17 3.36 -4.01 9.31
CA ASP A 17 3.84 -2.88 10.12
C ASP A 17 2.79 -2.43 11.15
N ALA A 18 2.32 -3.39 11.94
CA ALA A 18 1.14 -3.24 12.79
C ALA A 18 1.25 -2.10 13.80
N GLU A 19 2.45 -1.80 14.30
CA GLU A 19 2.72 -0.70 15.23
C GLU A 19 2.30 0.66 14.66
N THR A 20 2.32 0.82 13.33
CA THR A 20 1.80 2.03 12.67
C THR A 20 0.30 2.23 12.93
N ASN A 21 -0.46 1.19 13.30
CA ASN A 21 -1.84 1.34 13.75
C ASN A 21 -1.96 2.17 15.03
N LEU A 22 -0.95 2.19 15.91
CA LEU A 22 -0.94 3.05 17.10
C LEU A 22 -0.96 4.53 16.70
N LEU A 23 -0.11 4.90 15.73
CA LEU A 23 -0.05 6.26 15.20
C LEU A 23 -1.39 6.66 14.57
N ARG A 24 -1.99 5.75 13.78
CA ARG A 24 -3.32 5.95 13.17
C ARG A 24 -4.39 6.16 14.22
N CYS A 25 -4.46 5.30 15.25
CA CYS A 25 -5.42 5.42 16.33
C CYS A 25 -5.25 6.73 17.12
N THR A 26 -4.02 7.16 17.39
CA THR A 26 -3.76 8.43 18.08
C THR A 26 -4.28 9.62 17.28
N THR A 27 -3.97 9.71 15.98
CA THR A 27 -4.46 10.81 15.14
C THR A 27 -5.97 10.76 14.97
N GLU A 28 -6.57 9.58 14.79
CA GLU A 28 -8.03 9.42 14.68
C GLU A 28 -8.75 9.84 15.98
N ALA A 29 -8.22 9.43 17.14
CA ALA A 29 -8.76 9.82 18.44
C ALA A 29 -8.63 11.33 18.68
N MET A 30 -7.48 11.90 18.35
CA MET A 30 -7.24 13.34 18.41
C MET A 30 -8.27 14.10 17.56
N SER A 31 -8.49 13.68 16.30
CA SER A 31 -9.50 14.29 15.43
C SER A 31 -10.91 14.17 15.98
N ALA A 32 -11.27 13.01 16.55
CA ALA A 32 -12.58 12.83 17.17
C ALA A 32 -12.80 13.77 18.37
N ILE A 33 -11.82 13.88 19.26
CA ILE A 33 -11.91 14.76 20.44
C ILE A 33 -11.98 16.23 20.03
N LEU A 34 -11.18 16.66 19.04
CA LEU A 34 -11.25 18.03 18.50
C LEU A 34 -12.58 18.33 17.80
N GLY A 35 -13.28 17.29 17.32
CA GLY A 35 -14.64 17.40 16.80
C GLY A 35 -15.74 17.45 17.89
N ASN A 36 -15.37 17.51 19.17
CA ASN A 36 -16.28 17.58 20.33
C ASN A 36 -17.30 16.43 20.42
N VAL A 37 -16.86 15.20 20.16
CA VAL A 37 -17.68 14.00 20.39
C VAL A 37 -17.87 13.73 21.89
N ASP A 38 -19.01 13.17 22.28
CA ASP A 38 -19.32 12.81 23.67
C ASP A 38 -18.54 11.57 24.14
N GLY A 39 -18.08 10.73 23.20
CA GLY A 39 -17.32 9.53 23.52
C GLY A 39 -16.50 9.04 22.33
N VAL A 40 -15.31 8.53 22.63
CA VAL A 40 -14.41 7.92 21.64
C VAL A 40 -14.11 6.47 22.02
N LEU A 41 -14.34 5.56 21.08
CA LEU A 41 -13.95 4.16 21.18
C LEU A 41 -12.69 3.94 20.34
N ILE A 42 -11.59 3.60 21.02
CA ILE A 42 -10.32 3.26 20.38
C ILE A 42 -10.17 1.74 20.40
N ASP A 43 -10.17 1.14 19.22
CA ASP A 43 -9.83 -0.27 19.08
C ASP A 43 -8.32 -0.50 19.31
N ALA A 44 -7.99 -1.64 19.90
CA ALA A 44 -6.61 -2.08 20.03
C ALA A 44 -5.92 -2.15 18.66
N TYR A 45 -4.64 -1.80 18.62
CA TYR A 45 -3.87 -1.67 17.37
C TYR A 45 -3.79 -2.97 16.54
N ASP A 46 -4.09 -4.09 17.18
CA ASP A 46 -3.97 -5.45 16.67
C ASP A 46 -5.31 -6.18 16.53
N LYS A 47 -6.44 -5.52 16.84
CA LYS A 47 -7.78 -6.09 16.85
C LYS A 47 -8.18 -6.82 15.57
N GLU A 48 -7.66 -6.35 14.43
CA GLU A 48 -8.04 -6.82 13.11
C GLU A 48 -7.37 -8.14 12.70
N PHE A 49 -6.40 -8.62 13.45
CA PHE A 49 -5.67 -9.86 13.12
C PHE A 49 -5.31 -10.74 14.33
N LYS A 50 -5.47 -10.26 15.56
CA LYS A 50 -5.40 -11.11 16.75
C LYS A 50 -6.36 -10.59 17.83
N ASN A 51 -6.72 -11.48 18.75
CA ASN A 51 -7.46 -11.06 19.94
C ASN A 51 -6.60 -10.08 20.74
N SER A 52 -7.20 -8.97 21.14
CA SER A 52 -6.52 -7.94 21.93
C SER A 52 -6.07 -8.52 23.26
N SER A 53 -4.77 -8.43 23.54
CA SER A 53 -4.23 -8.73 24.86
C SER A 53 -4.59 -7.62 25.86
N ASP A 54 -4.41 -7.88 27.16
CA ASP A 54 -4.50 -6.84 28.20
C ASP A 54 -3.55 -5.68 27.90
N PHE A 55 -2.36 -5.98 27.36
CA PHE A 55 -1.41 -4.96 26.92
C PHE A 55 -1.98 -4.11 25.80
N SER A 56 -2.49 -4.72 24.72
CA SER A 56 -3.02 -4.01 23.55
C SER A 56 -4.23 -3.13 23.92
N SER A 57 -5.12 -3.67 24.76
CA SER A 57 -6.30 -2.95 25.28
C SER A 57 -5.90 -1.78 26.17
N ARG A 58 -4.89 -1.98 27.05
CA ARG A 58 -4.33 -0.90 27.89
C ARG A 58 -3.73 0.22 27.05
N ILE A 59 -2.99 -0.11 26.00
CA ILE A 59 -2.43 0.91 25.10
C ILE A 59 -3.53 1.72 24.40
N ALA A 60 -4.60 1.07 23.94
CA ALA A 60 -5.74 1.77 23.34
C ALA A 60 -6.41 2.76 24.32
N GLY A 61 -6.63 2.35 25.58
CA GLY A 61 -7.14 3.24 26.62
C GLY A 61 -6.19 4.39 26.93
N ASN A 62 -4.89 4.08 27.05
CA ASN A 62 -3.86 5.08 27.38
C ASN A 62 -3.75 6.20 26.35
N ILE A 63 -4.10 6.00 25.08
CA ILE A 63 -4.13 7.08 24.08
C ILE A 63 -5.03 8.22 24.57
N THR A 64 -6.24 7.91 25.06
CA THR A 64 -7.15 8.94 25.59
C THR A 64 -6.62 9.59 26.88
N THR A 65 -6.01 8.80 27.76
CA THR A 65 -5.40 9.30 29.00
C THR A 65 -4.27 10.27 28.71
N ILE A 66 -3.37 9.93 27.78
CA ILE A 66 -2.25 10.79 27.37
C ILE A 66 -2.77 12.06 26.72
N LEU A 67 -3.74 11.96 25.80
CA LEU A 67 -4.34 13.14 25.15
C LEU A 67 -4.96 14.09 26.19
N ARG A 68 -5.65 13.54 27.20
CA ARG A 68 -6.31 14.33 28.25
C ARG A 68 -5.33 14.93 29.26
N GLU A 69 -4.48 14.10 29.85
CA GLU A 69 -3.67 14.45 31.03
C GLU A 69 -2.32 15.05 30.66
N GLU A 70 -1.72 14.64 29.54
CA GLU A 70 -0.38 15.10 29.12
C GLU A 70 -0.42 16.08 27.95
N SER A 71 -1.39 15.92 27.04
CA SER A 71 -1.62 16.85 25.92
C SER A 71 -2.70 17.90 26.21
N TYR A 72 -3.34 17.82 27.39
CA TYR A 72 -4.30 18.80 27.90
C TYR A 72 -5.58 18.97 27.04
N PHE A 73 -5.96 17.94 26.27
CA PHE A 73 -7.23 17.90 25.54
C PHE A 73 -8.37 17.84 26.56
N GLY A 74 -9.06 18.96 26.76
CA GLY A 74 -10.08 19.14 27.80
C GLY A 74 -9.89 20.35 28.71
N LYS A 75 -8.79 21.12 28.55
CA LYS A 75 -8.62 22.42 29.23
C LYS A 75 -9.39 23.55 28.55
N VAL A 76 -9.66 23.44 27.26
CA VAL A 76 -10.44 24.37 26.45
C VAL A 76 -11.66 23.63 25.91
N SER A 77 -12.83 24.26 25.95
CA SER A 77 -14.08 23.62 25.54
C SER A 77 -14.10 23.24 24.06
N ASN A 78 -13.67 24.16 23.18
CA ASN A 78 -13.55 23.88 21.75
C ASN A 78 -12.31 24.59 21.18
N PRO A 79 -11.16 23.89 21.10
CA PRO A 79 -9.91 24.52 20.68
C PRO A 79 -9.82 24.83 19.18
N VAL A 80 -10.76 24.36 18.36
CA VAL A 80 -10.74 24.57 16.90
C VAL A 80 -11.58 25.78 16.45
N ASP A 81 -12.33 26.40 17.36
CA ASP A 81 -13.16 27.57 17.06
C ASP A 81 -12.33 28.73 16.49
N GLY A 82 -12.83 29.35 15.42
CA GLY A 82 -12.17 30.46 14.75
C GLY A 82 -11.06 30.04 13.78
N SER A 83 -10.80 28.75 13.61
CA SER A 83 -9.95 28.24 12.52
C SER A 83 -10.68 28.40 11.19
N TYR A 84 -10.27 29.39 10.38
CA TYR A 84 -10.83 29.62 9.03
C TYR A 84 -10.91 28.33 8.20
N TYR A 85 -9.87 27.49 8.27
CA TYR A 85 -9.84 26.23 7.53
C TYR A 85 -10.88 25.22 8.02
N ILE A 86 -11.00 25.03 9.34
CA ILE A 86 -11.93 24.04 9.91
C ILE A 86 -13.37 24.51 9.72
N GLU A 87 -13.64 25.80 9.88
CA GLU A 87 -14.96 26.40 9.62
C GLU A 87 -15.37 26.19 8.15
N GLU A 88 -14.50 26.55 7.20
CA GLU A 88 -14.79 26.42 5.78
C GLU A 88 -15.02 24.95 5.37
N VAL A 89 -14.18 24.03 5.86
CA VAL A 89 -14.34 22.60 5.59
C VAL A 89 -15.62 22.04 6.22
N SER A 90 -15.95 22.47 7.44
CA SER A 90 -17.17 22.03 8.14
C SER A 90 -18.43 22.44 7.39
N VAL A 91 -18.50 23.68 6.90
CA VAL A 91 -19.61 24.17 6.07
C VAL A 91 -19.71 23.35 4.78
N LYS A 92 -18.59 23.13 4.06
CA LYS A 92 -18.60 22.34 2.82
C LYS A 92 -19.06 20.90 3.04
N ILE A 93 -18.65 20.26 4.14
CA ILE A 93 -19.11 18.91 4.50
C ILE A 93 -20.62 18.92 4.78
N ALA A 94 -21.11 19.89 5.56
CA ALA A 94 -22.53 20.01 5.87
C ALA A 94 -23.40 20.24 4.62
N GLU A 95 -22.97 21.13 3.72
CA GLU A 95 -23.64 21.40 2.45
C GLU A 95 -23.72 20.14 1.57
N LYS A 96 -22.60 19.43 1.41
CA LYS A 96 -22.56 18.20 0.61
C LYS A 96 -23.35 17.05 1.23
N ALA A 97 -23.31 16.92 2.56
CA ALA A 97 -24.13 15.95 3.27
C ALA A 97 -25.63 16.25 3.14
N LEU A 98 -26.03 17.53 3.19
CA LEU A 98 -27.41 17.96 3.02
C LEU A 98 -27.90 17.73 1.58
N GLU A 99 -27.05 17.95 0.58
CA GLU A 99 -27.34 17.63 -0.82
C GLU A 99 -27.63 16.14 -1.01
N LEU A 100 -26.77 15.26 -0.47
CA LEU A 100 -26.98 13.82 -0.48
C LEU A 100 -28.26 13.40 0.27
N PHE A 101 -28.52 14.02 1.42
CA PHE A 101 -29.73 13.77 2.20
C PHE A 101 -31.00 14.11 1.41
N LYS A 102 -31.06 15.29 0.78
CA LYS A 102 -32.20 15.71 -0.04
C LYS A 102 -32.42 14.76 -1.22
N ALA A 103 -31.34 14.35 -1.90
CA ALA A 103 -31.43 13.38 -2.99
C ALA A 103 -31.98 12.02 -2.53
N ILE A 104 -31.63 11.55 -1.32
CA ILE A 104 -32.20 10.32 -0.74
C ILE A 104 -33.69 10.50 -0.44
N GLU A 105 -34.09 11.62 0.15
CA GLU A 105 -35.50 11.91 0.46
C GLU A 105 -36.37 12.00 -0.79
N GLU A 106 -35.87 12.65 -1.86
CA GLU A 106 -36.55 12.73 -3.16
C GLU A 106 -36.75 11.36 -3.82
N ASN A 107 -35.84 10.40 -3.56
CA ASN A 107 -35.92 9.02 -4.04
C ASN A 107 -36.77 8.10 -3.12
N GLY A 108 -37.62 8.67 -2.28
CA GLY A 108 -38.51 7.89 -1.39
C GLY A 108 -37.86 7.47 -0.08
N GLY A 109 -36.79 8.16 0.33
CA GLY A 109 -36.15 8.01 1.63
C GLY A 109 -35.11 6.90 1.72
N PHE A 110 -34.50 6.77 2.92
CA PHE A 110 -33.37 5.88 3.16
C PHE A 110 -33.68 4.40 2.88
N PHE A 111 -34.83 3.88 3.35
CA PHE A 111 -35.19 2.48 3.17
C PHE A 111 -35.32 2.10 1.68
N THR A 112 -36.02 2.92 0.89
CA THR A 112 -36.17 2.73 -0.56
C THR A 112 -34.81 2.78 -1.26
N SER A 113 -33.96 3.74 -0.90
CA SER A 113 -32.60 3.87 -1.45
C SER A 113 -31.67 2.72 -1.05
N PHE A 114 -31.90 2.11 0.11
CA PHE A 114 -31.16 0.95 0.58
C PHE A 114 -31.62 -0.34 -0.09
N GLU A 115 -32.94 -0.56 -0.22
CA GLU A 115 -33.51 -1.74 -0.90
C GLU A 115 -33.18 -1.77 -2.40
N SER A 116 -33.12 -0.59 -3.03
CA SER A 116 -32.68 -0.44 -4.43
C SER A 116 -31.16 -0.52 -4.63
N GLU A 117 -30.39 -0.73 -3.55
CA GLU A 117 -28.92 -0.82 -3.53
C GLU A 117 -28.17 0.47 -3.92
N LEU A 118 -28.88 1.61 -4.05
CA LEU A 118 -28.28 2.88 -4.48
C LEU A 118 -27.16 3.35 -3.53
N ILE A 119 -27.42 3.30 -2.22
CA ILE A 119 -26.45 3.72 -1.19
C ILE A 119 -25.21 2.82 -1.25
N GLN A 120 -25.41 1.52 -1.43
CA GLN A 120 -24.36 0.54 -1.44
C GLN A 120 -23.49 0.64 -2.71
N GLN A 121 -24.11 0.92 -3.86
CA GLN A 121 -23.40 1.20 -5.11
C GLN A 121 -22.48 2.42 -4.97
N GLN A 122 -22.98 3.54 -4.43
CA GLN A 122 -22.15 4.74 -4.22
C GLN A 122 -20.94 4.46 -3.32
N ILE A 123 -21.14 3.73 -2.21
CA ILE A 123 -20.05 3.35 -1.29
C ILE A 123 -19.06 2.40 -1.99
N ALA A 124 -19.54 1.45 -2.80
CA ALA A 124 -18.71 0.51 -3.54
C ALA A 124 -17.87 1.23 -4.60
N GLU A 125 -18.43 2.20 -5.31
CA GLU A 125 -17.71 3.01 -6.30
C GLU A 125 -16.58 3.82 -5.66
N ILE A 126 -16.87 4.54 -4.57
CA ILE A 126 -15.85 5.31 -3.83
C ILE A 126 -14.75 4.36 -3.32
N ARG A 127 -15.13 3.17 -2.84
CA ARG A 127 -14.17 2.16 -2.39
C ARG A 127 -13.26 1.72 -3.54
N LEU A 128 -13.81 1.38 -4.70
CA LEU A 128 -13.03 0.98 -5.88
C LEU A 128 -12.07 2.08 -6.33
N GLN A 129 -12.52 3.33 -6.33
CA GLN A 129 -11.67 4.48 -6.63
C GLN A 129 -10.51 4.58 -5.64
N LYS A 130 -10.77 4.47 -4.32
CA LYS A 130 -9.71 4.51 -3.30
C LYS A 130 -8.75 3.33 -3.42
N LEU A 131 -9.23 2.11 -3.65
CA LEU A 131 -8.37 0.93 -3.84
C LEU A 131 -7.47 1.10 -5.07
N LYS A 132 -8.00 1.63 -6.17
CA LYS A 132 -7.20 1.98 -7.37
C LYS A 132 -6.13 3.04 -7.07
N LEU A 133 -6.44 4.05 -6.25
CA LEU A 133 -5.44 5.04 -5.85
C LEU A 133 -4.36 4.43 -4.94
N ILE A 134 -4.71 3.48 -4.09
CA ILE A 134 -3.77 2.74 -3.23
C ILE A 134 -2.87 1.84 -4.09
N SER A 135 -3.43 1.12 -5.06
CA SER A 135 -2.67 0.25 -5.96
C SER A 135 -1.68 1.05 -6.82
N GLN A 136 -2.09 2.24 -7.27
CA GLN A 136 -1.24 3.19 -8.00
C GLN A 136 -0.31 4.00 -7.08
N ARG A 137 -0.30 3.73 -5.77
CA ARG A 137 0.50 4.45 -4.76
C ARG A 137 0.26 5.97 -4.71
N ARG A 138 -0.86 6.43 -5.27
CA ARG A 138 -1.33 7.83 -5.23
C ARG A 138 -1.96 8.18 -3.89
N LEU A 139 -2.58 7.19 -3.24
CA LEU A 139 -2.96 7.26 -1.84
C LEU A 139 -1.96 6.45 -1.02
N ALA A 140 -1.13 7.14 -0.25
CA ALA A 140 -0.08 6.52 0.54
C ALA A 140 -0.64 5.85 1.81
N MET A 141 -0.19 4.62 2.05
CA MET A 141 -0.38 3.89 3.29
C MET A 141 1.00 3.43 3.78
N VAL A 142 1.53 4.18 4.76
CA VAL A 142 2.84 3.93 5.36
C VAL A 142 2.87 2.53 5.99
N GLY A 143 3.93 1.77 5.76
CA GLY A 143 4.06 0.39 6.22
C GLY A 143 3.32 -0.65 5.36
N ILE A 144 2.69 -0.21 4.26
CA ILE A 144 1.87 -1.07 3.39
C ILE A 144 2.29 -0.91 1.92
N ASN A 145 1.88 0.17 1.26
CA ASN A 145 2.22 0.45 -0.14
C ASN A 145 3.36 1.46 -0.27
N LYS A 146 3.79 2.06 0.85
CA LYS A 146 4.85 3.05 0.92
C LYS A 146 5.63 2.82 2.20
N TYR A 147 6.94 2.77 2.08
CA TYR A 147 7.89 2.43 3.15
C TYR A 147 7.48 1.14 3.89
N PRO A 148 7.32 0.00 3.17
CA PRO A 148 7.04 -1.27 3.83
C PRO A 148 8.23 -1.70 4.69
N ASN A 149 7.97 -2.47 5.75
CA ASN A 149 9.02 -3.03 6.59
C ASN A 149 9.54 -4.36 5.99
N LEU A 150 10.66 -4.32 5.26
CA LEU A 150 11.22 -5.52 4.63
C LEU A 150 11.81 -6.52 5.64
N MET A 151 12.05 -6.10 6.88
CA MET A 151 12.64 -6.96 7.93
C MET A 151 11.57 -7.67 8.77
N GLU A 152 10.28 -7.34 8.58
CA GLU A 152 9.21 -7.98 9.33
C GLU A 152 8.97 -9.41 8.84
N THR A 153 8.69 -10.30 9.79
CA THR A 153 8.22 -11.66 9.50
C THR A 153 6.79 -11.79 10.00
N ILE A 154 5.88 -12.17 9.10
CA ILE A 154 4.45 -12.29 9.40
C ILE A 154 4.01 -13.71 9.07
N ASN A 155 3.19 -14.30 9.94
CA ASN A 155 2.58 -15.59 9.65
C ASN A 155 1.53 -15.43 8.53
N ALA A 156 1.66 -16.23 7.47
CA ALA A 156 0.75 -16.21 6.31
C ALA A 156 -0.74 -16.32 6.69
N ASN A 157 -1.08 -16.98 7.79
CA ASN A 157 -2.46 -17.14 8.27
C ASN A 157 -3.08 -15.82 8.76
N LEU A 158 -2.27 -14.81 9.10
CA LEU A 158 -2.75 -13.49 9.51
C LEU A 158 -3.04 -12.59 8.31
N LEU A 159 -2.49 -12.91 7.14
CA LEU A 159 -2.62 -12.12 5.93
C LEU A 159 -3.89 -12.49 5.17
N SER A 160 -4.47 -11.50 4.49
CA SER A 160 -5.69 -11.67 3.70
C SER A 160 -5.44 -12.53 2.45
N ASP A 161 -6.47 -13.24 2.00
CA ASP A 161 -6.48 -13.90 0.68
C ASP A 161 -6.74 -12.93 -0.49
N GLY A 162 -7.02 -11.65 -0.22
CA GLY A 162 -7.23 -10.63 -1.26
C GLY A 162 -8.53 -10.75 -2.05
N VAL A 163 -9.24 -11.87 -1.94
CA VAL A 163 -10.51 -12.09 -2.62
C VAL A 163 -11.66 -11.61 -1.74
N PHE A 164 -12.16 -10.43 -2.06
CA PHE A 164 -13.53 -10.07 -1.72
C PHE A 164 -14.26 -9.75 -3.01
N THR A 165 -15.20 -10.62 -3.41
CA THR A 165 -16.22 -10.24 -4.37
C THR A 165 -16.91 -9.01 -3.78
N ILE A 166 -16.72 -7.85 -4.39
CA ILE A 166 -17.42 -6.64 -3.99
C ILE A 166 -18.87 -6.83 -4.43
N THR A 167 -19.65 -7.46 -3.56
CA THR A 167 -21.09 -7.53 -3.74
C THR A 167 -21.66 -6.16 -3.43
N THR A 168 -22.36 -5.55 -4.39
CA THR A 168 -23.09 -4.29 -4.16
C THR A 168 -24.18 -4.45 -3.11
N LYS A 169 -24.69 -5.67 -2.90
CA LYS A 169 -25.79 -5.94 -1.97
C LYS A 169 -25.43 -5.75 -0.50
N VAL A 170 -24.28 -6.25 -0.06
CA VAL A 170 -23.89 -6.27 1.35
C VAL A 170 -22.60 -5.51 1.56
N LEU A 171 -22.69 -4.35 2.20
CA LEU A 171 -21.54 -3.57 2.62
C LEU A 171 -20.89 -4.20 3.85
N ARG A 172 -19.69 -4.76 3.66
CA ARG A 172 -18.85 -5.21 4.76
C ARG A 172 -17.78 -4.16 5.07
N PRO A 173 -17.64 -3.70 6.32
CA PRO A 173 -16.47 -2.96 6.75
C PRO A 173 -15.22 -3.78 6.45
N ARG A 174 -14.18 -3.13 5.92
CA ARG A 174 -12.93 -3.80 5.57
C ARG A 174 -11.75 -2.85 5.64
N ARG A 175 -10.57 -3.42 5.80
CA ARG A 175 -9.29 -2.72 5.70
C ARG A 175 -8.97 -2.38 4.25
N ALA A 176 -8.22 -1.31 4.06
CA ALA A 176 -7.77 -0.89 2.73
C ALA A 176 -6.58 -1.72 2.21
N SER A 177 -5.89 -2.42 3.10
CA SER A 177 -4.63 -3.12 2.83
C SER A 177 -4.77 -4.57 2.37
N LEU A 178 -5.99 -5.10 2.30
CA LEU A 178 -6.25 -6.53 2.10
C LEU A 178 -5.62 -7.08 0.80
N GLU A 179 -5.72 -6.36 -0.31
CA GLU A 179 -5.16 -6.81 -1.59
C GLU A 179 -3.61 -6.82 -1.58
N ILE A 180 -3.00 -5.89 -0.84
CA ILE A 180 -1.53 -5.86 -0.68
C ILE A 180 -1.07 -6.97 0.28
N GLU A 181 -1.84 -7.25 1.33
CA GLU A 181 -1.57 -8.36 2.24
C GLU A 181 -1.64 -9.72 1.52
N ALA A 182 -2.51 -9.85 0.52
CA ALA A 182 -2.60 -11.07 -0.30
C ALA A 182 -1.35 -11.33 -1.14
N ILE A 183 -0.73 -10.26 -1.65
CA ILE A 183 0.57 -10.34 -2.30
C ILE A 183 1.61 -10.83 -1.29
N ARG A 184 1.66 -10.23 -0.10
CA ARG A 184 2.59 -10.67 0.93
C ARG A 184 2.36 -12.14 1.30
N LYS A 185 1.09 -12.56 1.45
CA LYS A 185 0.70 -13.94 1.75
C LYS A 185 1.25 -14.93 0.74
N THR A 186 1.09 -14.62 -0.54
CA THR A 186 1.60 -15.45 -1.64
C THR A 186 3.11 -15.70 -1.51
N THR A 187 3.87 -14.68 -1.12
CA THR A 187 5.32 -14.83 -0.87
C THR A 187 5.59 -15.66 0.39
N GLU A 188 4.90 -15.41 1.50
CA GLU A 188 5.11 -16.17 2.74
C GLU A 188 4.74 -17.65 2.59
N GLU A 189 3.68 -17.98 1.84
CA GLU A 189 3.32 -19.36 1.51
C GLU A 189 4.34 -20.04 0.59
N LEU A 190 4.89 -19.30 -0.38
CA LEU A 190 5.96 -19.81 -1.22
C LEU A 190 7.19 -20.16 -0.37
N VAL A 191 7.60 -19.25 0.51
CA VAL A 191 8.74 -19.45 1.42
C VAL A 191 8.52 -20.64 2.35
N ALA A 192 7.32 -20.77 2.92
CA ALA A 192 6.98 -21.91 3.77
C ALA A 192 7.05 -23.25 3.02
N LYS A 193 6.72 -23.25 1.72
CA LYS A 193 6.74 -24.46 0.88
C LYS A 193 8.14 -24.82 0.37
N THR A 194 8.94 -23.84 -0.03
CA THR A 194 10.23 -24.08 -0.71
C THR A 194 11.43 -23.92 0.21
N GLY A 195 11.28 -23.26 1.36
CA GLY A 195 12.38 -22.85 2.23
C GLY A 195 13.22 -21.70 1.68
N ALA A 196 12.88 -21.15 0.51
CA ALA A 196 13.65 -20.11 -0.17
C ALA A 196 12.81 -18.86 -0.43
N ARG A 197 13.32 -17.71 0.02
CA ARG A 197 12.72 -16.39 -0.27
C ARG A 197 13.30 -15.84 -1.57
N PRO A 198 12.47 -15.43 -2.55
CA PRO A 198 12.96 -14.81 -3.77
C PRO A 198 13.79 -13.57 -3.45
N ILE A 199 14.92 -13.45 -4.16
CA ILE A 199 15.87 -12.36 -4.00
C ILE A 199 15.70 -11.38 -5.17
N VAL A 200 15.68 -10.09 -4.85
CA VAL A 200 15.63 -8.99 -5.82
C VAL A 200 16.96 -8.27 -5.80
N GLU A 201 17.61 -8.21 -6.95
CA GLU A 201 18.84 -7.44 -7.14
C GLU A 201 18.51 -6.10 -7.83
N LEU A 202 18.94 -5.01 -7.22
CA LEU A 202 18.84 -3.67 -7.79
C LEU A 202 20.18 -3.35 -8.46
N THR A 203 20.24 -3.56 -9.77
CA THR A 203 21.46 -3.46 -10.58
C THR A 203 21.54 -2.08 -11.20
N SER A 204 22.61 -1.34 -10.91
CA SER A 204 22.71 0.06 -11.29
C SER A 204 24.02 0.43 -11.98
N TYR A 205 23.94 1.37 -12.93
CA TYR A 205 25.07 1.87 -13.71
C TYR A 205 24.79 3.31 -14.19
N GLY A 206 25.81 3.99 -14.72
CA GLY A 206 25.66 5.34 -15.27
C GLY A 206 25.51 6.42 -14.21
N ASN A 207 24.62 7.40 -14.44
CA ASN A 207 24.52 8.59 -13.60
C ASN A 207 24.24 8.28 -12.11
N LEU A 208 25.16 8.68 -11.21
CA LEU A 208 25.11 8.36 -9.78
C LEU A 208 23.85 8.83 -9.06
N ASN A 209 23.37 10.04 -9.34
CA ASN A 209 22.23 10.60 -8.63
C ASN A 209 20.93 9.91 -9.05
N MET A 210 20.76 9.71 -10.36
CA MET A 210 19.56 9.11 -10.91
C MET A 210 19.46 7.62 -10.57
N ARG A 211 20.57 6.88 -10.66
CA ARG A 211 20.57 5.44 -10.38
C ARG A 211 20.22 5.13 -8.91
N LYS A 212 20.73 5.93 -7.97
CA LYS A 212 20.35 5.85 -6.55
C LYS A 212 18.88 6.15 -6.30
N ALA A 213 18.35 7.19 -6.96
CA ALA A 213 16.93 7.54 -6.83
C ALA A 213 16.02 6.43 -7.39
N ARG A 214 16.40 5.82 -8.53
CA ARG A 214 15.67 4.67 -9.10
C ARG A 214 15.77 3.42 -8.24
N ALA A 215 16.96 3.12 -7.71
CA ALA A 215 17.15 1.99 -6.80
C ALA A 215 16.31 2.17 -5.52
N ALA A 216 16.31 3.36 -4.91
CA ALA A 216 15.47 3.65 -3.74
C ALA A 216 13.97 3.50 -4.05
N PHE A 217 13.52 3.97 -5.21
CA PHE A 217 12.13 3.80 -5.65
C PHE A 217 11.78 2.32 -5.85
N ALA A 218 12.64 1.55 -6.52
CA ALA A 218 12.44 0.13 -6.78
C ALA A 218 12.46 -0.69 -5.48
N TYR A 219 13.36 -0.35 -4.55
CA TYR A 219 13.44 -0.97 -3.22
C TYR A 219 12.11 -0.86 -2.48
N ASP A 220 11.57 0.36 -2.43
CA ASP A 220 10.30 0.67 -1.77
C ASP A 220 9.09 0.04 -2.51
N PHE A 221 9.09 0.07 -3.85
CA PHE A 221 8.01 -0.50 -4.67
C PHE A 221 7.94 -2.03 -4.55
N ILE A 222 9.08 -2.71 -4.63
CA ILE A 222 9.15 -4.17 -4.60
C ILE A 222 9.12 -4.70 -3.17
N GLY A 223 9.52 -3.92 -2.17
CA GLY A 223 9.43 -4.30 -0.75
C GLY A 223 8.02 -4.74 -0.32
N VAL A 224 6.98 -4.24 -0.99
CA VAL A 224 5.57 -4.64 -0.81
C VAL A 224 5.36 -6.14 -1.03
N SER A 225 6.17 -6.77 -1.88
CA SER A 225 6.10 -8.21 -2.19
C SER A 225 6.48 -9.12 -1.02
N GLY A 226 7.25 -8.63 -0.06
CA GLY A 226 7.93 -9.46 0.93
C GLY A 226 9.18 -10.18 0.41
N TYR A 227 9.67 -9.93 -0.80
CA TYR A 227 10.94 -10.50 -1.25
C TYR A 227 12.13 -9.94 -0.47
N SER A 228 13.25 -10.66 -0.50
CA SER A 228 14.53 -10.16 0.00
C SER A 228 15.12 -9.20 -1.04
N VAL A 229 14.92 -7.90 -0.83
CA VAL A 229 15.48 -6.87 -1.71
C VAL A 229 16.88 -6.51 -1.22
N LEU A 230 17.89 -6.78 -2.05
CA LEU A 230 19.27 -6.46 -1.75
C LEU A 230 19.52 -4.95 -1.86
N GLN A 231 20.58 -4.49 -1.18
CA GLN A 231 21.11 -3.15 -1.44
C GLN A 231 21.57 -3.04 -2.90
N GLU A 232 21.50 -1.81 -3.41
CA GLU A 232 21.94 -1.46 -4.77
C GLU A 232 23.35 -2.01 -5.06
N GLN A 233 23.46 -2.74 -6.18
CA GLN A 233 24.72 -3.22 -6.73
C GLN A 233 25.13 -2.30 -7.88
N SER A 234 26.23 -1.58 -7.68
CA SER A 234 26.76 -0.57 -8.57
C SER A 234 27.82 -1.16 -9.51
N TYR A 235 27.70 -0.89 -10.80
CA TYR A 235 28.64 -1.35 -11.81
C TYR A 235 29.20 -0.18 -12.63
N GLU A 236 30.42 -0.36 -13.13
CA GLU A 236 31.13 0.63 -13.96
C GLU A 236 30.51 0.75 -15.37
N SER A 237 29.89 -0.32 -15.88
CA SER A 237 29.28 -0.34 -17.22
C SER A 237 28.00 -1.19 -17.25
N PHE A 238 27.19 -1.00 -18.29
CA PHE A 238 25.95 -1.77 -18.47
C PHE A 238 26.23 -3.24 -18.83
N GLU A 239 27.35 -3.54 -19.50
CA GLU A 239 27.77 -4.90 -19.83
C GLU A 239 28.13 -5.68 -18.57
N ALA A 240 28.98 -5.11 -17.72
CA ALA A 240 29.36 -5.73 -16.44
C ALA A 240 28.13 -5.95 -15.54
N ALA A 241 27.22 -4.98 -15.54
CA ALA A 241 25.95 -5.07 -14.82
C ALA A 241 25.05 -6.19 -15.36
N ALA A 242 24.88 -6.29 -16.68
CA ALA A 242 24.05 -7.32 -17.31
C ALA A 242 24.62 -8.73 -17.08
N GLU A 243 25.93 -8.92 -17.28
CA GLU A 243 26.56 -10.23 -17.10
C GLU A 243 26.54 -10.72 -15.65
N THR A 244 26.85 -9.83 -14.71
CA THR A 244 26.92 -10.20 -13.28
C THR A 244 25.53 -10.49 -12.72
N SER A 245 24.56 -9.62 -13.01
CA SER A 245 23.18 -9.81 -12.54
C SER A 245 22.47 -11.01 -13.19
N ALA A 246 22.82 -11.36 -14.43
CA ALA A 246 22.30 -12.58 -15.07
C ALA A 246 22.79 -13.87 -14.37
N LYS A 247 24.02 -13.85 -13.84
CA LYS A 247 24.67 -14.99 -13.17
C LYS A 247 24.42 -15.07 -11.66
N SER A 248 23.85 -14.02 -11.04
CA SER A 248 23.63 -14.00 -9.59
C SER A 248 22.55 -14.99 -9.12
N ASP A 249 22.36 -15.14 -7.82
CA ASP A 249 21.29 -16.00 -7.27
C ASP A 249 19.92 -15.30 -7.20
N SER A 250 19.81 -14.09 -7.75
CA SER A 250 18.56 -13.32 -7.76
C SER A 250 17.48 -13.96 -8.63
N SER A 251 16.24 -13.92 -8.15
CA SER A 251 15.06 -14.33 -8.93
C SER A 251 14.52 -13.18 -9.79
N VAL A 252 14.76 -11.94 -9.33
CA VAL A 252 14.34 -10.70 -9.99
C VAL A 252 15.53 -9.75 -10.08
N VAL A 253 15.74 -9.15 -11.23
CA VAL A 253 16.73 -8.11 -11.46
C VAL A 253 16.02 -6.84 -11.91
N VAL A 254 16.37 -5.70 -11.29
CA VAL A 254 15.81 -4.39 -11.63
C VAL A 254 16.93 -3.47 -12.10
N ILE A 255 16.86 -3.08 -13.36
CA ILE A 255 17.77 -2.11 -13.96
C ILE A 255 17.47 -0.72 -13.40
N CYS A 256 18.48 -0.07 -12.83
CA CYS A 256 18.39 1.25 -12.22
C CYS A 256 19.44 2.19 -12.84
N SER A 257 19.01 3.09 -13.71
CA SER A 257 19.85 4.09 -14.36
C SER A 257 19.06 5.36 -14.68
N SER A 258 19.69 6.33 -15.35
CA SER A 258 18.99 7.54 -15.81
C SER A 258 18.20 7.29 -17.09
N ASP A 259 17.21 8.14 -17.37
CA ASP A 259 16.43 8.04 -18.61
C ASP A 259 17.32 8.27 -19.86
N GLN A 260 18.40 9.06 -19.73
CA GLN A 260 19.40 9.25 -20.78
C GLN A 260 20.19 7.96 -21.05
N ASP A 261 20.72 7.35 -19.98
CA ASP A 261 21.46 6.09 -20.06
C ASP A 261 20.59 4.97 -20.66
N TYR A 262 19.30 4.91 -20.30
CA TYR A 262 18.38 3.90 -20.85
C TYR A 262 18.20 3.99 -22.36
N ASN A 263 18.09 5.21 -22.91
CA ASN A 263 17.90 5.40 -24.35
C ASN A 263 19.08 4.85 -25.16
N GLU A 264 20.29 4.91 -24.60
CA GLU A 264 21.51 4.47 -25.28
C GLU A 264 21.80 2.99 -25.04
N THR A 265 21.56 2.49 -23.83
CA THR A 265 22.15 1.22 -23.37
C THR A 265 21.14 0.14 -22.97
N ALA A 266 19.88 0.47 -22.69
CA ALA A 266 18.95 -0.50 -22.08
C ALA A 266 18.65 -1.70 -23.00
N VAL A 267 18.50 -1.50 -24.31
CA VAL A 267 18.26 -2.61 -25.25
C VAL A 267 19.48 -3.54 -25.31
N ALA A 268 20.69 -2.98 -25.30
CA ALA A 268 21.93 -3.76 -25.29
C ALA A 268 22.09 -4.53 -23.96
N PHE A 269 21.77 -3.90 -22.82
CA PHE A 269 21.72 -4.55 -21.51
C PHE A 269 20.78 -5.75 -21.55
N VAL A 270 19.53 -5.56 -22.00
CA VAL A 270 18.52 -6.64 -22.01
C VAL A 270 18.99 -7.80 -22.87
N LYS A 271 19.54 -7.55 -24.06
CA LYS A 271 20.08 -8.60 -24.94
C LYS A 271 21.25 -9.35 -24.30
N ALA A 272 22.20 -8.64 -23.70
CA ALA A 272 23.33 -9.24 -23.00
C ALA A 272 22.88 -10.10 -21.81
N PHE A 273 21.91 -9.60 -21.02
CA PHE A 273 21.31 -10.35 -19.92
C PHE A 273 20.61 -11.63 -20.40
N ARG A 274 19.77 -11.51 -21.44
CA ARG A 274 18.98 -12.65 -21.98
C ARG A 274 19.81 -13.68 -22.72
N ALA A 275 20.98 -13.32 -23.23
CA ALA A 275 21.94 -14.28 -23.76
C ALA A 275 22.48 -15.24 -22.69
N ILE A 276 22.41 -14.85 -21.40
CA ILE A 276 22.90 -15.63 -20.26
C ILE A 276 21.74 -16.25 -19.47
N ASN A 277 20.64 -15.52 -19.27
CA ASN A 277 19.52 -15.99 -18.44
C ASN A 277 18.14 -15.57 -19.00
N THR A 278 17.32 -16.56 -19.33
CA THR A 278 15.94 -16.37 -19.83
C THR A 278 14.87 -16.45 -18.75
N ASP A 279 15.19 -17.02 -17.59
CA ASP A 279 14.20 -17.46 -16.62
C ASP A 279 13.92 -16.40 -15.55
N LYS A 280 14.95 -15.64 -15.15
CA LYS A 280 14.82 -14.54 -14.20
C LYS A 280 13.86 -13.47 -14.68
N VAL A 281 13.19 -12.82 -13.73
CA VAL A 281 12.37 -11.65 -14.03
C VAL A 281 13.26 -10.43 -14.19
N LEU A 282 13.22 -9.78 -15.35
CA LEU A 282 14.02 -8.59 -15.65
C LEU A 282 13.11 -7.37 -15.77
N LEU A 283 13.29 -6.40 -14.88
CA LEU A 283 12.50 -5.18 -14.81
C LEU A 283 13.39 -3.95 -15.00
N LEU A 284 12.78 -2.82 -15.37
CA LEU A 284 13.45 -1.53 -15.44
C LEU A 284 12.74 -0.49 -14.57
N ALA A 285 13.50 0.23 -13.75
CA ALA A 285 12.98 1.31 -12.90
C ALA A 285 12.93 2.63 -13.67
N GLY A 286 11.78 2.97 -14.23
CA GLY A 286 11.61 4.12 -15.12
C GLY A 286 10.44 3.98 -16.09
N ALA A 287 10.33 4.96 -16.99
CA ALA A 287 9.35 4.97 -18.08
C ALA A 287 10.09 5.28 -19.39
N PRO A 288 10.87 4.32 -19.93
CA PRO A 288 11.66 4.53 -21.13
C PRO A 288 10.74 4.75 -22.34
N ALA A 289 11.19 5.56 -23.30
CA ALA A 289 10.41 5.88 -24.50
C ALA A 289 10.31 4.68 -25.47
N ASN A 290 11.32 3.82 -25.49
CA ASN A 290 11.47 2.66 -26.37
C ASN A 290 10.95 1.35 -25.74
N MET A 291 9.75 1.38 -25.15
CA MET A 291 9.19 0.22 -24.43
C MET A 291 8.98 -1.01 -25.34
N ASP A 292 8.57 -0.80 -26.59
CA ASP A 292 8.32 -1.90 -27.54
C ASP A 292 9.61 -2.66 -27.85
N GLU A 293 10.69 -1.94 -28.18
CA GLU A 293 12.02 -2.53 -28.45
C GLU A 293 12.57 -3.28 -27.24
N LEU A 294 12.38 -2.73 -26.03
CA LEU A 294 12.80 -3.38 -24.79
C LEU A 294 12.02 -4.67 -24.52
N THR A 295 10.72 -4.66 -24.79
CA THR A 295 9.86 -5.83 -24.63
C THR A 295 10.24 -6.92 -25.64
N GLU A 296 10.47 -6.56 -26.91
CA GLU A 296 10.96 -7.47 -27.94
C GLU A 296 12.34 -8.05 -27.62
N ALA A 297 13.23 -7.26 -26.98
CA ALA A 297 14.51 -7.74 -26.50
C ALA A 297 14.42 -8.70 -25.30
N GLY A 298 13.27 -8.74 -24.63
CA GLY A 298 12.98 -9.66 -23.52
C GLY A 298 12.88 -9.01 -22.13
N LEU A 299 12.61 -7.70 -22.04
CA LEU A 299 12.27 -7.05 -20.77
C LEU A 299 10.87 -7.51 -20.30
N ASP A 300 10.73 -7.87 -19.02
CA ASP A 300 9.45 -8.37 -18.50
C ASP A 300 8.48 -7.25 -18.07
N GLY A 301 9.00 -6.05 -17.80
CA GLY A 301 8.18 -4.91 -17.43
C GLY A 301 8.95 -3.75 -16.81
N VAL A 302 8.20 -2.76 -16.34
CA VAL A 302 8.75 -1.54 -15.74
C VAL A 302 8.10 -1.20 -14.41
N VAL A 303 8.88 -0.62 -13.51
CA VAL A 303 8.40 -0.03 -12.25
C VAL A 303 8.58 1.48 -12.27
N ASN A 304 7.48 2.23 -12.16
CA ASN A 304 7.50 3.69 -12.11
C ASN A 304 6.32 4.24 -11.30
N MET A 305 6.26 5.57 -11.16
CA MET A 305 5.25 6.28 -10.36
C MET A 305 3.79 6.05 -10.79
N ARG A 306 3.54 5.49 -11.99
CA ARG A 306 2.21 5.19 -12.52
C ARG A 306 1.90 3.69 -12.47
N SER A 307 2.88 2.84 -12.17
CA SER A 307 2.70 1.38 -12.10
C SER A 307 1.71 1.02 -11.00
N ASP A 308 0.77 0.13 -11.32
CA ASP A 308 -0.09 -0.51 -10.33
C ASP A 308 0.73 -1.56 -9.58
N VAL A 309 0.98 -1.34 -8.29
CA VAL A 309 1.82 -2.22 -7.48
C VAL A 309 1.22 -3.61 -7.36
N ILE A 310 -0.11 -3.72 -7.32
CA ILE A 310 -0.78 -5.00 -7.13
C ILE A 310 -0.60 -5.82 -8.40
N ALA A 311 -0.97 -5.25 -9.56
CA ALA A 311 -0.85 -5.93 -10.84
C ALA A 311 0.61 -6.30 -11.17
N THR A 312 1.54 -5.38 -10.90
CA THR A 312 2.97 -5.59 -11.20
C THR A 312 3.55 -6.72 -10.36
N ILE A 313 3.36 -6.69 -9.04
CA ILE A 313 3.94 -7.71 -8.15
C ILE A 313 3.27 -9.07 -8.34
N SER A 314 1.94 -9.13 -8.54
CA SER A 314 1.24 -10.38 -8.84
C SER A 314 1.72 -11.02 -10.15
N GLY A 315 2.04 -10.21 -11.16
CA GLY A 315 2.67 -10.68 -12.41
C GLY A 315 4.04 -11.32 -12.16
N ILE A 316 4.89 -10.66 -11.35
CA ILE A 316 6.21 -11.17 -10.97
C ILE A 316 6.08 -12.49 -10.19
N GLN A 317 5.18 -12.55 -9.19
CA GLN A 317 4.91 -13.76 -8.41
C GLN A 317 4.49 -14.93 -9.30
N SER A 318 3.60 -14.68 -10.26
CA SER A 318 3.13 -15.70 -11.20
C SER A 318 4.27 -16.25 -12.07
N LYS A 319 5.22 -15.41 -12.47
CA LYS A 319 6.39 -15.84 -13.26
C LYS A 319 7.35 -16.67 -12.40
N ILE A 320 7.71 -16.20 -11.21
CA ILE A 320 8.61 -16.92 -10.28
C ILE A 320 8.04 -18.30 -9.90
N GLN A 321 6.74 -18.38 -9.61
CA GLN A 321 6.11 -19.65 -9.26
C GLN A 321 6.11 -20.67 -10.41
N LYS A 322 6.16 -20.23 -11.68
CA LYS A 322 6.30 -21.13 -12.82
C LYS A 322 7.72 -21.70 -12.89
N THR A 323 8.73 -20.85 -12.72
CA THR A 323 10.15 -21.24 -12.74
C THR A 323 10.52 -22.19 -11.60
N ILE A 324 9.88 -22.09 -10.43
CA ILE A 324 10.12 -23.01 -9.31
C ILE A 324 9.46 -24.39 -9.52
N LYS A 325 8.42 -24.48 -10.35
CA LYS A 325 7.69 -25.73 -10.63
C LYS A 325 8.28 -26.54 -11.78
N SER A 326 9.11 -25.91 -12.63
CA SER A 326 9.86 -26.53 -13.73
C SER A 326 11.19 -27.07 -13.25
#